data_AF-A0A954DJQ9-F1
#
_entry.id   AF-A0A954DJQ9-F1
#
_cell.length_a   1.000
_cell.length_b   1.000
_cell.length_c   1.000
_cell.angle_alpha   90.00
_cell.angle_beta   90.00
_cell.angle_gamma   90.00
#
_symmetry.space_group_name_H-M   'P 1'
#
loop_
_entity.id
_entity.type
_entity.pdbx_description
1 polymer ?
#
loop_
_entity_poly.entity_id
_entity_poly.type
_entity_poly.pdbx_seq_one_letter_code
_entity_poly.pdbx_strand_id
1 'polypeptide(L)'
;LWRTCVESAGDRAPVVAAIAAASTSEAVRLARAAERAGCRGLMVLPPYVYRGSWRETHAHFAAIFESTPLSCMLYNNPIAYGTDVLPEAIADLAASHGNLHAVKESSGDVRRITAIRSLAGDRLSVLVGLDDLLAEGVAAGASGWVAGLVNALPEESVRLFELARGGDDRRAAELYR
;
A
#
# COMPACT_ATOMS: atom_id res chain seq x y z
N LEU A 1 9.81 17.87 -4.14
CA LEU A 1 9.39 17.07 -2.98
C LEU A 1 10.20 15.77 -2.87
N TRP A 2 10.04 14.78 -3.76
CA TRP A 2 10.70 13.47 -3.57
C TRP A 2 12.23 13.51 -3.42
N ARG A 3 12.96 14.28 -4.23
CA ARG A 3 14.41 14.45 -4.04
C ARG A 3 14.76 14.94 -2.64
N THR A 4 14.07 15.97 -2.17
CA THR A 4 14.22 16.50 -0.81
C THR A 4 13.94 15.44 0.24
N CYS A 5 12.88 14.62 0.06
CA CYS A 5 12.57 13.51 0.98
C CYS A 5 13.67 12.44 0.98
N VAL A 6 14.17 12.06 -0.18
CA VAL A 6 15.24 11.06 -0.33
C VAL A 6 16.54 11.56 0.30
N GLU A 7 16.95 12.80 0.00
CA GLU A 7 18.12 13.45 0.58
C GLU A 7 17.98 13.57 2.11
N SER A 8 16.79 13.94 2.59
CA SER A 8 16.54 14.05 4.04
C SER A 8 16.55 12.70 4.73
N ALA A 9 15.98 11.66 4.13
CA ALA A 9 15.96 10.31 4.71
C ALA A 9 17.37 9.70 4.75
N GLY A 10 18.14 9.85 3.68
CA GLY A 10 19.41 9.15 3.49
C GLY A 10 19.21 7.64 3.57
N ASP A 11 20.17 6.93 4.16
CA ASP A 11 20.12 5.46 4.31
C ASP A 11 19.23 4.98 5.47
N ARG A 12 18.63 5.90 6.23
CA ARG A 12 17.85 5.56 7.44
C ARG A 12 16.51 4.93 7.12
N ALA A 13 15.89 5.30 6.00
CA ALA A 13 14.59 4.79 5.60
C ALA A 13 14.37 4.92 4.08
N PRO A 14 13.68 3.95 3.45
CA PRO A 14 13.31 4.06 2.05
C PRO A 14 12.19 5.09 1.86
N VAL A 15 12.27 5.88 0.79
CA VAL A 15 11.16 6.74 0.35
C VAL A 15 10.32 5.99 -0.68
N VAL A 16 9.03 5.83 -0.40
CA VAL A 16 8.03 5.27 -1.33
C VAL A 16 7.19 6.42 -1.88
N ALA A 17 7.19 6.59 -3.21
CA ALA A 17 6.46 7.67 -3.87
C ALA A 17 5.00 7.29 -4.11
N ALA A 18 4.07 8.13 -3.65
CA ALA A 18 2.66 7.98 -3.99
C ALA A 18 2.40 8.43 -5.45
N ILE A 19 1.87 7.52 -6.26
CA ILE A 19 1.49 7.77 -7.65
C ILE A 19 -0.02 7.94 -7.71
N ALA A 20 -0.43 9.20 -7.69
CA ALA A 20 -1.80 9.66 -7.90
C ALA A 20 -1.81 10.56 -9.14
N ALA A 21 -2.53 10.17 -10.18
CA ALA A 21 -2.63 10.90 -11.43
C ALA A 21 -4.06 10.88 -11.99
N ALA A 22 -4.40 11.89 -12.80
CA ALA A 22 -5.69 11.94 -13.50
C ALA A 22 -5.71 11.06 -14.77
N SER A 23 -4.54 10.61 -15.24
CA SER A 23 -4.40 9.77 -16.44
C SER A 23 -3.26 8.77 -16.29
N THR A 24 -3.34 7.66 -17.03
CA THR A 24 -2.29 6.63 -17.05
C THR A 24 -0.96 7.17 -17.58
N SER A 25 -0.97 8.03 -18.60
CA SER A 25 0.24 8.64 -19.15
C SER A 25 0.95 9.54 -18.14
N GLU A 26 0.19 10.30 -17.35
CA GLU A 26 0.73 11.07 -16.24
C GLU A 26 1.27 10.16 -15.12
N ALA A 27 0.55 9.10 -14.76
CA ALA A 27 1.00 8.15 -13.74
C ALA A 27 2.35 7.52 -14.10
N VAL A 28 2.52 7.09 -15.36
CA VAL A 28 3.79 6.58 -15.90
C VAL A 28 4.90 7.64 -15.84
N ARG A 29 4.59 8.90 -16.19
CA ARG A 29 5.55 9.99 -16.10
C ARG A 29 6.01 10.22 -14.66
N LEU A 30 5.07 10.17 -13.70
CA LEU A 30 5.35 10.31 -12.26
C LEU A 30 6.17 9.12 -11.72
N ALA A 31 5.84 7.89 -12.10
CA ALA A 31 6.59 6.69 -11.71
C ALA A 31 8.07 6.79 -12.12
N ARG A 32 8.34 7.13 -13.38
CA ARG A 32 9.71 7.37 -13.88
C ARG A 32 10.39 8.56 -13.21
N ALA A 33 9.63 9.58 -12.82
CA ALA A 33 10.18 10.74 -12.10
C ALA A 33 10.56 10.39 -10.66
N ALA A 34 9.78 9.53 -9.99
CA ALA A 34 10.10 9.00 -8.66
C ALA A 34 11.38 8.17 -8.67
N GLU A 35 11.54 7.31 -9.68
CA GLU A 35 12.78 6.55 -9.91
C GLU A 35 14.00 7.47 -10.07
N ARG A 36 13.92 8.47 -10.97
CA ARG A 36 14.99 9.46 -11.13
C ARG A 36 15.25 10.30 -9.88
N ALA A 37 14.27 10.42 -8.99
CA ALA A 37 14.42 11.13 -7.73
C ALA A 37 15.08 10.28 -6.63
N GLY A 38 15.34 8.99 -6.88
CA GLY A 38 15.96 8.08 -5.91
C GLY A 38 14.96 7.41 -4.96
N CYS A 39 13.66 7.44 -5.24
CA CYS A 39 12.68 6.68 -4.46
C CYS A 39 12.95 5.17 -4.59
N ARG A 40 12.73 4.43 -3.50
CA ARG A 40 12.97 2.97 -3.46
C ARG A 40 11.76 2.14 -3.87
N GLY A 41 10.59 2.76 -3.90
CA GLY A 41 9.38 2.11 -4.35
C GLY A 41 8.28 3.10 -4.69
N LEU A 42 7.17 2.55 -5.19
CA LEU A 42 5.96 3.28 -5.54
C LEU A 42 4.77 2.75 -4.75
N MET A 43 3.87 3.64 -4.34
CA MET A 43 2.53 3.31 -3.89
C MET A 43 1.54 3.82 -4.94
N VAL A 44 0.92 2.91 -5.68
CA VAL A 44 0.14 3.21 -6.88
C VAL A 44 -1.34 3.16 -6.55
N LEU A 45 -2.04 4.26 -6.81
CA LEU A 45 -3.48 4.37 -6.61
C LEU A 45 -4.23 3.84 -7.84
N PRO A 46 -5.49 3.37 -7.68
CA PRO A 46 -6.38 3.22 -8.81
C PRO A 46 -6.70 4.58 -9.45
N PRO A 47 -7.25 4.60 -10.66
CA PRO A 47 -7.87 5.79 -11.22
C PRO A 47 -8.92 6.35 -10.25
N TYR A 48 -8.74 7.61 -9.80
CA TYR A 48 -9.62 8.26 -8.83
C TYR A 48 -10.45 9.40 -9.42
N VAL A 49 -10.09 9.92 -10.59
CA VAL A 49 -10.87 10.94 -11.31
C VAL A 49 -11.98 10.29 -12.14
N TYR A 50 -11.71 9.11 -12.70
CA TYR A 50 -12.63 8.36 -13.55
C TYR A 50 -12.72 6.92 -13.05
N ARG A 51 -13.95 6.40 -12.94
CA ARG A 51 -14.23 5.01 -12.57
C ARG A 51 -14.52 4.23 -13.85
N GLY A 52 -13.53 3.43 -14.26
CA GLY A 52 -13.63 2.58 -15.43
C GLY A 52 -14.02 1.15 -15.11
N SER A 53 -14.12 0.36 -16.16
CA SER A 53 -14.18 -1.11 -16.06
C SER A 53 -12.92 -1.67 -15.40
N TRP A 54 -12.99 -2.92 -14.92
CA TRP A 54 -11.81 -3.63 -14.43
C TRP A 54 -10.71 -3.70 -15.49
N ARG A 55 -11.06 -3.93 -16.76
CA ARG A 55 -10.11 -3.96 -17.88
C ARG A 55 -9.28 -2.68 -17.98
N GLU A 56 -9.91 -1.51 -17.80
CA GLU A 56 -9.22 -0.22 -17.85
C GLU A 56 -8.37 0.03 -16.60
N THR A 57 -8.88 -0.35 -15.43
CA THR A 57 -8.15 -0.26 -14.16
C THR A 57 -6.90 -1.15 -14.17
N HIS A 58 -7.04 -2.39 -14.66
CA HIS A 58 -5.93 -3.31 -14.86
C HIS A 58 -4.88 -2.72 -15.81
N ALA A 59 -5.31 -2.20 -16.98
CA ALA A 59 -4.40 -1.57 -17.93
C ALA A 59 -3.66 -0.36 -17.34
N HIS A 60 -4.31 0.41 -16.46
CA HIS A 60 -3.68 1.51 -15.73
C HIS A 60 -2.55 1.02 -14.81
N PHE A 61 -2.82 0.03 -13.96
CA PHE A 61 -1.80 -0.55 -13.08
C PHE A 61 -0.65 -1.18 -13.86
N ALA A 62 -0.96 -2.01 -14.87
CA ALA A 62 0.04 -2.67 -15.70
C ALA A 62 0.99 -1.66 -16.35
N ALA A 63 0.45 -0.61 -16.98
CA ALA A 63 1.28 0.42 -17.61
C ALA A 63 2.24 1.11 -16.62
N ILE A 64 1.83 1.30 -15.36
CA ILE A 64 2.68 1.90 -14.33
C ILE A 64 3.75 0.92 -13.88
N PHE A 65 3.37 -0.33 -13.56
CA PHE A 65 4.29 -1.37 -13.11
C PHE A 65 5.35 -1.71 -14.17
N GLU A 66 4.98 -1.74 -15.45
CA GLU A 66 5.90 -1.98 -16.57
C GLU A 66 6.84 -0.78 -16.84
N SER A 67 6.49 0.41 -16.37
CA SER A 67 7.24 1.62 -16.70
C SER A 67 8.51 1.86 -15.87
N THR A 68 8.75 1.04 -14.85
CA THR A 68 9.80 1.25 -13.83
C THR A 68 10.24 -0.09 -13.20
N PRO A 69 11.54 -0.25 -12.86
CA PRO A 69 12.02 -1.41 -12.13
C PRO A 69 11.76 -1.33 -10.61
N LEU A 70 11.22 -0.22 -10.10
CA LEU A 70 11.01 -0.04 -8.68
C LEU A 70 10.00 -1.04 -8.09
N SER A 71 10.20 -1.37 -6.81
CA SER A 71 9.21 -2.13 -6.04
C SER A 71 7.91 -1.35 -5.92
N CYS A 72 6.79 -2.00 -6.19
CA CYS A 72 5.46 -1.39 -6.21
C CYS A 72 4.56 -1.96 -5.12
N MET A 73 3.74 -1.06 -4.58
CA MET A 73 2.63 -1.34 -3.67
C MET A 73 1.34 -0.86 -4.34
N LEU A 74 0.34 -1.73 -4.46
CA LEU A 74 -1.00 -1.31 -4.87
C LEU A 74 -1.71 -0.68 -3.67
N TYR A 75 -2.36 0.47 -3.84
CA TYR A 75 -3.17 1.07 -2.78
C TYR A 75 -4.66 0.95 -3.11
N ASN A 76 -5.38 0.10 -2.38
CA ASN A 76 -6.82 -0.06 -2.54
C ASN A 76 -7.58 0.69 -1.44
N ASN A 77 -8.39 1.67 -1.83
CA ASN A 77 -9.27 2.43 -0.94
C ASN A 77 -10.58 2.77 -1.67
N PRO A 78 -11.51 1.81 -1.76
CA PRO A 78 -12.78 2.01 -2.47
C PRO A 78 -13.65 3.08 -1.83
N ILE A 79 -13.53 3.34 -0.52
CA ILE A 79 -14.30 4.38 0.16
C ILE A 79 -13.88 5.77 -0.35
N ALA A 80 -12.57 6.02 -0.47
CA ALA A 80 -12.06 7.31 -0.89
C ALA A 80 -12.11 7.52 -2.42
N TYR A 81 -11.82 6.48 -3.21
CA TYR A 81 -11.62 6.61 -4.66
C TYR A 81 -12.75 6.00 -5.49
N GLY A 82 -13.59 5.15 -4.88
CA GLY A 82 -14.74 4.50 -5.52
C GLY A 82 -14.41 3.40 -6.52
N THR A 83 -13.13 3.20 -6.84
CA THR A 83 -12.63 2.03 -7.56
C THR A 83 -12.23 0.99 -6.53
N ASP A 84 -12.80 -0.21 -6.63
CA ASP A 84 -12.51 -1.33 -5.73
C ASP A 84 -11.71 -2.41 -6.45
N VAL A 85 -10.49 -2.65 -5.98
CA VAL A 85 -9.63 -3.72 -6.50
C VAL A 85 -9.79 -4.94 -5.59
N LEU A 86 -10.54 -5.94 -6.07
CA LEU A 86 -10.86 -7.15 -5.30
C LEU A 86 -9.61 -8.04 -5.08
N PRO A 87 -9.61 -8.91 -4.04
CA PRO A 87 -8.49 -9.81 -3.76
C PRO A 87 -8.03 -10.66 -4.96
N GLU A 88 -8.94 -11.16 -5.78
CA GLU A 88 -8.64 -11.96 -6.98
C GLU A 88 -7.91 -11.13 -8.04
N ALA A 89 -8.35 -9.88 -8.22
CA ALA A 89 -7.73 -8.91 -9.10
C ALA A 89 -6.32 -8.51 -8.63
N ILE A 90 -6.13 -8.37 -7.32
CA ILE A 90 -4.82 -8.11 -6.71
C ILE A 90 -3.88 -9.29 -6.96
N ALA A 91 -4.36 -10.52 -6.76
CA ALA A 91 -3.57 -11.74 -6.97
C ALA A 91 -3.18 -11.92 -8.45
N ASP A 92 -4.10 -11.66 -9.38
CA ASP A 92 -3.86 -11.69 -10.83
C ASP A 92 -2.79 -10.68 -11.26
N LEU A 93 -2.89 -9.43 -10.78
CA LEU A 93 -1.87 -8.40 -11.01
C LEU A 93 -0.50 -8.84 -10.46
N ALA A 94 -0.46 -9.43 -9.26
CA ALA A 94 0.79 -9.87 -8.63
C ALA A 94 1.44 -11.07 -9.33
N ALA A 95 0.64 -11.95 -9.91
CA ALA A 95 1.11 -13.06 -10.74
C ALA A 95 1.75 -12.56 -12.05
N SER A 96 1.22 -11.48 -12.61
CA SER A 96 1.68 -10.92 -13.88
C SER A 96 2.84 -9.92 -13.73
N HIS A 97 3.03 -9.32 -12.54
CA HIS A 97 4.00 -8.25 -12.33
C HIS A 97 4.98 -8.58 -11.19
N GLY A 98 6.20 -8.96 -11.55
CA GLY A 98 7.27 -9.33 -10.62
C GLY A 98 7.66 -8.22 -9.63
N ASN A 99 7.42 -6.96 -9.97
CA ASN A 99 7.73 -5.82 -9.09
C ASN A 99 6.57 -5.41 -8.16
N LEU A 100 5.39 -6.02 -8.24
CA LEU A 100 4.31 -5.79 -7.27
C LEU A 100 4.57 -6.64 -6.02
N HIS A 101 5.01 -6.03 -4.92
CA HIS A 101 5.40 -6.74 -3.70
C HIS A 101 4.44 -6.53 -2.53
N ALA A 102 3.56 -5.53 -2.62
CA ALA A 102 2.71 -5.19 -1.49
C ALA A 102 1.35 -4.65 -1.93
N VAL A 103 0.41 -4.68 -0.99
CA VAL A 103 -0.86 -3.96 -1.07
C VAL A 103 -1.10 -3.21 0.23
N LYS A 104 -1.48 -1.94 0.13
CA LYS A 104 -2.09 -1.18 1.21
C LYS A 104 -3.60 -1.35 1.09
N GLU A 105 -4.21 -2.07 2.03
CA GLU A 105 -5.63 -2.37 2.00
C GLU A 105 -6.40 -1.45 2.95
N SER A 106 -7.38 -0.72 2.39
CA SER A 106 -8.14 0.32 3.11
C SER A 106 -9.63 0.31 2.75
N SER A 107 -10.20 -0.86 2.46
CA SER A 107 -11.65 -1.00 2.26
C SER A 107 -12.49 -0.94 3.53
N GLY A 108 -11.86 -1.09 4.70
CA GLY A 108 -12.57 -1.29 5.96
C GLY A 108 -12.95 -2.75 6.23
N ASP A 109 -12.72 -3.67 5.29
CA ASP A 109 -13.02 -5.09 5.47
C ASP A 109 -11.75 -5.88 5.79
N VAL A 110 -11.55 -6.18 7.07
CA VAL A 110 -10.40 -6.96 7.55
C VAL A 110 -10.31 -8.35 6.90
N ARG A 111 -11.44 -8.93 6.45
CA ARG A 111 -11.45 -10.25 5.79
C ARG A 111 -10.66 -10.24 4.48
N ARG A 112 -10.49 -9.07 3.86
CA ARG A 112 -9.67 -8.92 2.64
C ARG A 112 -8.20 -9.22 2.87
N ILE A 113 -7.69 -8.96 4.07
CA ILE A 113 -6.30 -9.27 4.41
C ILE A 113 -6.07 -10.78 4.29
N THR A 114 -6.94 -11.57 4.94
CA THR A 114 -6.90 -13.05 4.85
C THR A 114 -7.16 -13.56 3.44
N ALA A 115 -8.10 -12.94 2.70
CA ALA A 115 -8.41 -13.35 1.33
C ALA A 115 -7.23 -13.15 0.38
N ILE A 116 -6.58 -11.97 0.42
CA ILE A 116 -5.41 -11.68 -0.40
C ILE A 116 -4.27 -12.65 -0.07
N ARG A 117 -4.02 -12.91 1.23
CA ARG A 117 -3.01 -13.90 1.64
C ARG A 117 -3.33 -15.31 1.18
N SER A 118 -4.60 -15.71 1.20
CA SER A 118 -5.00 -17.03 0.72
C SER A 118 -4.78 -17.21 -0.78
N LEU A 119 -4.96 -16.15 -1.57
CA LEU A 119 -4.84 -16.17 -3.03
C LEU A 119 -3.40 -15.95 -3.52
N ALA A 120 -2.63 -15.09 -2.86
CA ALA A 120 -1.28 -14.71 -3.26
C ALA A 120 -0.17 -15.34 -2.39
N GLY A 121 -0.51 -15.99 -1.28
CA GLY A 121 0.47 -16.53 -0.33
C GLY A 121 1.43 -15.45 0.18
N ASP A 122 2.71 -15.80 0.28
CA ASP A 122 3.78 -14.88 0.70
C ASP A 122 4.29 -13.97 -0.44
N ARG A 123 3.65 -14.02 -1.63
CA ARG A 123 4.02 -13.17 -2.77
C ARG A 123 3.81 -11.68 -2.48
N LEU A 124 2.82 -11.36 -1.64
CA LEU A 124 2.44 -10.00 -1.31
C LEU A 124 2.51 -9.76 0.20
N SER A 125 3.18 -8.68 0.57
CA SER A 125 2.98 -8.07 1.89
C SER A 125 1.64 -7.33 1.90
N VAL A 126 0.76 -7.68 2.83
CA VAL A 126 -0.52 -6.99 3.01
C VAL A 126 -0.38 -6.02 4.17
N LEU A 127 -0.56 -4.73 3.91
CA LEU A 127 -0.45 -3.68 4.89
C LEU A 127 -1.83 -3.12 5.22
N VAL A 128 -2.08 -2.92 6.52
CA VAL A 128 -3.25 -2.18 6.99
C VAL A 128 -3.11 -0.73 6.52
N GLY A 129 -4.19 -0.13 6.02
CA GLY A 129 -4.18 1.27 5.60
C GLY A 129 -5.21 2.17 6.29
N LEU A 130 -5.96 1.64 7.25
CA LEU A 130 -6.83 2.39 8.15
C LEU A 130 -6.33 2.25 9.58
N ASP A 131 -6.17 3.39 10.27
CA ASP A 131 -5.54 3.43 11.60
C ASP A 131 -6.38 2.75 12.67
N ASP A 132 -7.71 2.76 12.49
CA ASP A 132 -8.72 2.15 13.36
C ASP A 132 -9.01 0.68 13.04
N LEU A 133 -8.14 0.01 12.26
CA LEU A 133 -8.19 -1.43 12.01
C LEU A 133 -6.85 -2.13 12.20
N LEU A 134 -5.90 -1.51 12.90
CA LEU A 134 -4.55 -2.04 13.02
C LEU A 134 -4.52 -3.40 13.73
N ALA A 135 -5.16 -3.51 14.88
CA ALA A 135 -5.13 -4.71 15.71
C ALA A 135 -5.78 -5.90 14.97
N GLU A 136 -6.96 -5.68 14.41
CA GLU A 136 -7.71 -6.66 13.64
C GLU A 136 -6.94 -7.06 12.37
N GLY A 137 -6.32 -6.09 11.69
CA GLY A 137 -5.56 -6.34 10.48
C GLY A 137 -4.31 -7.20 10.73
N VAL A 138 -3.57 -6.92 11.81
CA VAL A 138 -2.43 -7.74 12.22
C VAL A 138 -2.89 -9.15 12.60
N ALA A 139 -3.99 -9.30 13.34
CA ALA A 139 -4.57 -10.60 13.67
C ALA A 139 -5.02 -11.39 12.41
N ALA A 140 -5.46 -10.71 11.37
CA ALA A 140 -5.78 -11.30 10.06
C ALA A 140 -4.54 -11.64 9.21
N GLY A 141 -3.34 -11.27 9.66
CA GLY A 141 -2.07 -11.60 9.04
C GLY A 141 -1.44 -10.46 8.23
N ALA A 142 -1.84 -9.21 8.43
CA ALA A 142 -1.14 -8.08 7.84
C ALA A 142 0.31 -8.03 8.34
N SER A 143 1.25 -7.75 7.43
CA SER A 143 2.69 -7.71 7.71
C SER A 143 3.23 -6.29 7.93
N GLY A 144 2.38 -5.27 7.78
CA GLY A 144 2.75 -3.87 7.98
C GLY A 144 1.56 -2.94 8.09
N TRP A 145 1.85 -1.65 8.26
CA TRP A 145 0.86 -0.60 8.43
C TRP A 145 1.34 0.68 7.74
N VAL A 146 0.50 1.27 6.89
CA VAL A 146 0.73 2.58 6.28
C VAL A 146 -0.27 3.57 6.85
N ALA A 147 0.17 4.28 7.88
CA ALA A 147 -0.68 5.02 8.79
C ALA A 147 -0.71 6.53 8.53
N GLY A 148 -1.84 7.17 8.86
CA GLY A 148 -1.91 8.63 9.00
C GLY A 148 -1.41 9.07 10.38
N LEU A 149 -1.85 8.35 11.42
CA LEU A 149 -1.58 8.63 12.83
C LEU A 149 -0.09 8.76 13.18
N VAL A 150 0.79 8.03 12.48
CA VAL A 150 2.25 8.06 12.66
C VAL A 150 2.83 9.47 12.49
N ASN A 151 2.18 10.36 11.75
CA ASN A 151 2.64 11.75 11.63
C ASN A 151 2.52 12.53 12.94
N ALA A 152 1.55 12.19 13.79
CA ALA A 152 1.30 12.84 15.07
C ALA A 152 1.89 12.06 16.25
N LEU A 153 1.79 10.73 16.23
CA LEU A 153 2.17 9.82 17.31
C LEU A 153 3.08 8.68 16.79
N PRO A 154 4.30 8.99 16.30
CA PRO A 154 5.15 7.99 15.67
C PRO A 154 5.60 6.88 16.62
N GLU A 155 5.99 7.22 17.85
CA GLU A 155 6.51 6.25 18.83
C GLU A 155 5.41 5.30 19.30
N GLU A 156 4.24 5.84 19.62
CA GLU A 156 3.07 5.09 20.04
C GLU A 156 2.56 4.20 18.91
N SER A 157 2.55 4.70 17.67
CA SER A 157 2.12 3.92 16.51
C SER A 157 3.04 2.72 16.27
N VAL A 158 4.36 2.93 16.28
CA VAL A 158 5.32 1.81 16.17
C VAL A 158 5.15 0.83 17.32
N ARG A 159 5.02 1.34 18.56
CA ARG A 159 4.81 0.50 19.74
C ARG A 159 3.54 -0.33 19.64
N LEU A 160 2.44 0.24 19.18
CA LEU A 160 1.17 -0.46 19.01
C LEU A 160 1.29 -1.57 17.97
N PHE A 161 1.91 -1.29 16.82
CA PHE A 161 2.14 -2.30 15.79
C PHE A 161 3.00 -3.47 16.31
N GLU A 162 4.08 -3.17 17.05
CA GLU A 162 4.95 -4.20 17.62
C GLU A 162 4.26 -5.04 18.71
N LEU A 163 3.43 -4.41 19.57
CA LEU A 163 2.64 -5.14 20.56
C LEU A 163 1.61 -6.07 19.90
N ALA A 164 0.89 -5.57 18.89
CA ALA A 164 -0.08 -6.37 18.14
C ALA A 164 0.61 -7.54 17.41
N ARG A 165 1.74 -7.28 16.75
CA ARG A 165 2.51 -8.32 16.03
C ARG A 165 3.13 -9.35 16.98
N GLY A 166 3.51 -8.92 18.19
CA GLY A 166 4.05 -9.79 19.23
C GLY A 166 3.01 -10.61 19.99
N GLY A 167 1.71 -10.40 19.74
CA GLY A 167 0.62 -11.09 20.45
C GLY A 167 0.40 -10.61 21.89
N ASP A 168 0.86 -9.41 22.26
CA ASP A 168 0.59 -8.80 23.57
C ASP A 168 -0.74 -8.04 23.54
N ASP A 169 -1.82 -8.80 23.29
CA ASP A 169 -3.16 -8.26 23.00
C ASP A 169 -3.66 -7.31 24.08
N ARG A 170 -3.34 -7.58 25.35
CA ARG A 170 -3.73 -6.72 26.47
C ARG A 170 -3.08 -5.34 26.37
N ARG A 171 -1.76 -5.28 26.17
CA ARG A 171 -1.05 -3.99 26.11
C ARG A 171 -1.30 -3.27 24.79
N ALA A 172 -1.51 -4.01 23.71
CA ALA A 172 -1.99 -3.44 22.44
C ALA A 172 -3.35 -2.75 22.64
N ALA A 173 -4.33 -3.43 23.25
CA ALA A 173 -5.67 -2.87 23.50
C ALA A 173 -5.69 -1.73 24.54
N GLU A 174 -4.72 -1.67 25.46
CA GLU A 174 -4.54 -0.54 26.38
C GLU A 174 -4.02 0.70 25.65
N LEU A 175 -3.10 0.54 24.69
CA LEU A 175 -2.55 1.66 23.91
C LEU A 175 -3.49 2.11 22.79
N TYR A 176 -4.33 1.21 22.28
CA TYR A 176 -5.21 1.48 21.15
C TYR A 176 -6.46 2.31 21.51
N ARG A 177 -6.86 2.33 22.78
CA ARG A 177 -8.02 3.07 23.30
C ARG A 177 -7.62 4.47 23.77
#